data_AF-A0A2K3KA39-F1
#
_entry.id   AF-A0A2K3KA39-F1
#
_cell.length_a   1.000
_cell.length_b   1.000
_cell.length_c   1.000
_cell.angle_alpha   90.00
_cell.angle_beta   90.00
_cell.angle_gamma   90.00
#
_symmetry.space_group_name_H-M   'P 1'
#
loop_
_entity.id
_entity.type
_entity.pdbx_description
1 polymer ?
#
loop_
_entity_poly.entity_id
_entity_poly.type
_entity_poly.pdbx_seq_one_letter_code
_entity_poly.pdbx_strand_id
1 'polypeptide(L)'
;MAEPPSPPPSMASPNHDDDATDPANNGVLRPPPLRSFRENNSDSRFDLNFTLRITEKLNETNFHLWRQQVEPYINAQGLDEFLGSSTAPPRFLNATDHATATLNPAYRKWHQKDQMLLSWLQTTLTSEILARFLGSRTSQDLW
;
A
#
# COMPACT_ATOMS: atom_id res chain seq x y z
N MET A 1 -16.10 16.42 58.53
CA MET A 1 -17.31 16.54 57.67
C MET A 1 -16.86 17.23 56.40
N ALA A 2 -16.95 16.54 55.26
CA ALA A 2 -16.60 17.06 53.94
C ALA A 2 -17.76 16.72 52.99
N GLU A 3 -18.33 17.73 52.35
CA GLU A 3 -19.46 17.62 51.42
C GLU A 3 -19.03 17.07 50.04
N PRO A 4 -19.87 16.28 49.35
CA PRO A 4 -19.64 15.86 47.97
C PRO A 4 -20.16 16.90 46.94
N PRO A 5 -19.60 16.95 45.71
CA PRO A 5 -19.97 17.95 44.69
C PRO A 5 -21.29 17.65 43.95
N SER A 6 -22.03 18.71 43.62
CA SER A 6 -23.32 18.73 42.90
C SER A 6 -23.22 18.39 41.39
N PRO A 7 -24.32 17.89 40.76
CA PRO A 7 -24.35 17.52 39.33
C PRO A 7 -24.74 18.71 38.42
N PRO A 8 -24.34 18.70 37.13
CA PRO A 8 -24.81 19.69 36.15
C PRO A 8 -26.20 19.34 35.57
N PRO A 9 -27.02 20.34 35.18
CA PRO A 9 -28.41 20.16 34.78
C PRO A 9 -28.56 19.67 33.32
N SER A 10 -29.48 18.71 33.14
CA SER A 10 -30.11 18.37 31.86
C SER A 10 -30.79 19.60 31.25
N MET A 11 -30.41 19.97 30.04
CA MET A 11 -31.20 20.88 29.20
C MET A 11 -31.92 20.09 28.13
N ALA A 12 -33.25 20.14 28.22
CA ALA A 12 -34.19 19.64 27.25
C ALA A 12 -34.48 20.66 26.13
N SER A 13 -35.02 20.14 25.04
CA SER A 13 -35.88 20.78 24.00
C SER A 13 -35.21 21.03 22.63
N PRO A 14 -35.97 21.12 21.50
CA PRO A 14 -37.43 20.94 21.33
C PRO A 14 -37.85 20.03 20.14
N ASN A 15 -39.15 19.70 20.17
CA ASN A 15 -39.95 18.90 19.23
C ASN A 15 -39.80 19.27 17.74
N HIS A 16 -39.86 18.26 16.87
CA HIS A 16 -40.35 18.42 15.50
C HIS A 16 -41.41 17.36 15.24
N ASP A 17 -42.65 17.82 15.17
CA ASP A 17 -43.83 17.05 14.79
C ASP A 17 -43.69 16.53 13.36
N ASP A 18 -44.01 15.25 13.15
CA ASP A 18 -44.68 14.75 11.94
C ASP A 18 -45.19 13.32 12.24
N ASP A 19 -46.34 13.27 12.90
CA ASP A 19 -47.19 12.08 13.01
C ASP A 19 -48.16 12.07 11.83
N ALA A 20 -47.90 11.18 10.86
CA ALA A 20 -48.87 10.78 9.85
C ALA A 20 -48.63 9.32 9.47
N THR A 21 -49.23 8.43 10.26
CA THR A 21 -49.85 7.14 9.90
C THR A 21 -49.52 6.57 8.50
N ASP A 22 -48.77 5.47 8.47
CA ASP A 22 -48.94 4.42 7.45
C ASP A 22 -48.78 3.04 8.13
N PRO A 23 -49.87 2.27 8.35
CA PRO A 23 -49.83 0.98 9.02
C PRO A 23 -49.75 -0.12 7.99
N ALA A 24 -48.60 -0.27 7.32
CA ALA A 24 -48.30 -1.47 6.56
C ALA A 24 -46.79 -1.58 6.33
N ASN A 25 -46.09 -2.40 7.11
CA ASN A 25 -45.24 -3.50 6.60
C ASN A 25 -44.41 -4.10 7.73
N ASN A 26 -44.40 -5.43 7.78
CA ASN A 26 -43.66 -6.23 8.74
C ASN A 26 -42.13 -6.03 8.65
N GLY A 27 -41.50 -5.99 9.82
CA GLY A 27 -40.11 -6.37 10.14
C GLY A 27 -39.08 -6.41 9.02
N VAL A 28 -38.33 -5.32 8.84
CA VAL A 28 -36.94 -5.36 8.37
C VAL A 28 -36.13 -4.32 9.13
N LEU A 29 -35.30 -4.75 10.08
CA LEU A 29 -34.25 -3.91 10.66
C LEU A 29 -33.27 -3.56 9.53
N ARG A 30 -33.35 -2.34 9.00
CA ARG A 30 -32.34 -1.84 8.06
C ARG A 30 -31.04 -1.63 8.85
N PRO A 31 -29.94 -2.33 8.52
CA PRO A 31 -28.66 -2.02 9.15
C PRO A 31 -28.28 -0.57 8.80
N PRO A 32 -27.65 0.18 9.73
CA PRO A 32 -27.13 1.50 9.41
C PRO A 32 -26.18 1.37 8.21
N PRO A 33 -26.13 2.37 7.31
CA PRO A 33 -25.20 2.33 6.20
C PRO A 33 -23.81 2.17 6.80
N LEU A 34 -23.11 1.09 6.41
CA LEU A 34 -21.68 0.98 6.66
C LEU A 34 -21.10 2.28 6.12
N ARG A 35 -20.62 3.16 7.01
CA ARG A 35 -19.79 4.28 6.59
C ARG A 35 -18.70 3.61 5.79
N SER A 36 -18.72 3.78 4.46
CA SER A 36 -17.62 3.31 3.65
C SER A 36 -16.39 3.90 4.31
N PHE A 37 -15.41 3.05 4.62
CA PHE A 37 -14.09 3.54 4.93
C PHE A 37 -13.73 4.39 3.72
N ARG A 38 -13.93 5.70 3.82
CA ARG A 38 -13.37 6.66 2.88
C ARG A 38 -11.90 6.64 3.23
N GLU A 39 -11.23 5.64 2.70
CA GLU A 39 -9.81 5.73 2.43
C GLU A 39 -9.71 6.94 1.52
N ASN A 40 -9.30 8.07 2.11
CA ASN A 40 -8.80 9.21 1.37
C ASN A 40 -7.50 8.74 0.72
N ASN A 41 -7.67 7.90 -0.28
CA ASN A 41 -6.64 7.27 -1.04
C ASN A 41 -6.21 8.31 -2.07
N SER A 42 -5.51 9.33 -1.56
CA SER A 42 -4.53 10.05 -2.34
C SER A 42 -3.26 9.19 -2.42
N ASP A 43 -3.38 7.89 -2.72
CA ASP A 43 -2.26 7.13 -3.27
C ASP A 43 -1.98 7.80 -4.60
N SER A 44 -0.97 8.66 -4.61
CA SER A 44 -0.26 9.00 -5.82
C SER A 44 -0.01 7.69 -6.54
N ARG A 45 -0.78 7.42 -7.61
CA ARG A 45 -0.45 6.34 -8.53
C ARG A 45 0.98 6.62 -8.95
N PHE A 46 1.90 5.76 -8.52
CA PHE A 46 3.28 5.84 -8.97
C PHE A 46 3.25 5.40 -10.43
N ASP A 47 3.09 6.35 -11.34
CA ASP A 47 3.13 6.12 -12.78
C ASP A 47 4.59 5.91 -13.23
N LEU A 48 5.28 4.93 -12.64
CA LEU A 48 6.55 4.43 -13.16
C LEU A 48 6.23 3.64 -14.43
N ASN A 49 6.19 4.35 -15.56
CA ASN A 49 6.05 3.74 -16.86
C ASN A 49 7.43 3.26 -17.32
N PHE A 50 7.71 1.98 -17.10
CA PHE A 50 8.91 1.31 -17.61
C PHE A 50 8.86 1.19 -19.14
N THR A 51 9.22 2.28 -19.84
CA THR A 51 9.17 2.36 -21.31
C THR A 51 10.49 1.96 -21.97
N LEU A 52 11.54 1.70 -21.18
CA LEU A 52 12.83 1.30 -21.74
C LEU A 52 12.70 -0.05 -22.46
N ARG A 53 12.92 -0.03 -23.77
CA ARG A 53 13.08 -1.26 -24.55
C ARG A 53 14.49 -1.79 -24.35
N ILE A 54 14.61 -2.85 -23.56
CA ILE A 54 15.85 -3.61 -23.44
C ILE A 54 16.07 -4.36 -24.75
N THR A 55 17.14 -4.00 -25.45
CA THR A 55 17.49 -4.62 -26.74
C THR A 55 18.06 -6.03 -26.54
N GLU A 56 18.79 -6.23 -25.45
CA GLU A 56 19.49 -7.47 -25.12
C GLU A 56 19.13 -7.87 -23.68
N LYS A 57 18.37 -8.96 -23.53
CA LYS A 57 18.05 -9.49 -22.20
C LYS A 57 19.30 -10.07 -21.54
N LEU A 58 19.38 -10.01 -20.20
CA LEU A 58 20.50 -10.57 -19.45
C LEU A 58 20.61 -12.08 -19.70
N ASN A 59 21.79 -12.50 -20.14
CA ASN A 59 22.23 -13.88 -20.29
C ASN A 59 23.59 -14.08 -19.58
N GLU A 60 24.15 -15.29 -19.66
CA GLU A 60 25.38 -15.64 -18.94
C GLU A 60 26.63 -14.87 -19.38
N THR A 61 26.59 -14.23 -20.54
CA THR A 61 27.78 -13.66 -21.19
C THR A 61 27.73 -12.14 -21.34
N ASN A 62 26.57 -11.51 -21.12
CA ASN A 62 26.35 -10.09 -21.45
C ASN A 62 26.08 -9.18 -20.25
N PHE A 63 26.38 -9.63 -19.02
CA PHE A 63 26.08 -8.87 -17.79
C PHE A 63 26.51 -7.41 -17.83
N HIS A 64 27.74 -7.11 -18.28
CA HIS A 64 28.24 -5.74 -18.35
C HIS A 64 27.44 -4.86 -19.32
N LEU A 65 27.07 -5.39 -20.48
CA LEU A 65 26.28 -4.67 -21.49
C LEU A 65 24.84 -4.45 -21.01
N TRP A 66 24.23 -5.50 -20.45
CA TRP A 66 22.90 -5.41 -19.84
C TRP A 66 22.87 -4.34 -18.74
N ARG A 67 23.84 -4.40 -17.81
CA ARG A 67 23.95 -3.45 -16.70
C ARG A 67 24.08 -2.00 -17.20
N GLN A 68 24.91 -1.77 -18.21
CA GLN A 68 25.08 -0.45 -18.83
C GLN A 68 23.76 0.11 -19.43
N GLN A 69 22.83 -0.75 -19.85
CA GLN A 69 21.51 -0.32 -20.36
C GLN A 69 20.51 -0.06 -19.23
N VAL A 70 20.46 -0.92 -18.21
CA VAL A 70 19.43 -0.83 -17.15
C VAL A 70 19.77 0.19 -16.07
N GLU A 71 21.04 0.30 -15.66
CA GLU A 71 21.46 1.10 -14.50
C GLU A 71 21.16 2.61 -14.67
N PRO A 72 21.43 3.26 -15.82
CA PRO A 72 21.06 4.67 -16.01
C PRO A 72 19.56 4.92 -15.92
N TYR A 73 18.75 3.95 -16.35
CA TYR A 73 17.29 4.07 -16.31
C TYR A 73 16.77 3.96 -14.87
N ILE A 74 17.29 3.02 -14.09
CA ILE A 74 16.99 2.87 -12.67
C ILE A 74 17.34 4.17 -11.92
N ASN A 75 18.53 4.71 -12.18
CA ASN A 75 18.99 5.97 -11.58
C ASN A 75 18.08 7.14 -11.97
N ALA A 76 17.66 7.24 -13.23
CA ALA A 76 16.76 8.29 -13.70
C ALA A 76 15.37 8.25 -13.06
N GLN A 77 14.93 7.08 -12.59
CA GLN A 77 13.67 6.89 -11.86
C GLN A 77 13.84 7.03 -10.33
N GLY A 78 15.06 7.25 -9.83
CA GLY A 78 15.36 7.30 -8.39
C GLY A 78 15.09 5.98 -7.68
N LEU A 79 15.41 4.86 -8.35
CA LEU A 79 15.17 3.51 -7.87
C LEU A 79 16.47 2.79 -7.43
N ASP A 80 17.61 3.47 -7.51
CA ASP A 80 18.92 2.95 -7.16
C ASP A 80 19.02 2.54 -5.69
N GLU A 81 18.29 3.23 -4.82
CA GLU A 81 18.22 2.90 -3.40
C GLU A 81 17.76 1.45 -3.16
N PHE A 82 16.84 0.93 -3.99
CA PHE A 82 16.25 -0.40 -3.87
C PHE A 82 17.18 -1.55 -4.27
N LEU A 83 18.22 -1.27 -5.07
CA LEU A 83 19.19 -2.29 -5.50
C LEU A 83 20.33 -2.49 -4.49
N GLY A 84 20.56 -1.49 -3.64
CA GLY A 84 21.64 -1.48 -2.68
C GLY A 84 21.14 -1.71 -1.27
N SER A 85 21.46 -0.78 -0.37
CA SER A 85 21.20 -0.90 1.07
C SER A 85 19.87 -0.28 1.51
N SER A 86 18.80 -0.38 0.70
CA SER A 86 17.49 0.15 1.10
C SER A 86 17.05 -0.50 2.41
N THR A 87 16.90 0.30 3.46
CA THR A 87 16.31 -0.20 4.70
C THR A 87 14.79 -0.16 4.55
N ALA A 88 14.18 -1.33 4.37
CA ALA A 88 12.73 -1.44 4.30
C ALA A 88 12.08 -0.86 5.57
N PRO A 89 11.05 0.00 5.45
CA PRO A 89 10.32 0.47 6.62
C PRO A 89 9.69 -0.69 7.41
N PRO A 90 9.45 -0.54 8.72
CA PRO A 90 8.75 -1.55 9.50
C PRO A 90 7.38 -1.86 8.88
N ARG A 91 7.08 -3.15 8.71
CA ARG A 91 5.81 -3.61 8.12
C ARG A 91 4.59 -3.14 8.91
N PHE A 92 4.71 -3.10 10.24
CA PHE A 92 3.68 -2.65 11.19
C PHE A 92 4.29 -1.62 12.13
N LEU A 93 3.52 -0.60 12.53
CA LEU A 93 4.01 0.48 13.40
C LEU A 93 3.98 0.10 14.89
N ASN A 94 3.06 -0.78 15.28
CA ASN A 94 2.88 -1.22 16.66
C ASN A 94 2.23 -2.62 16.70
N ALA A 95 2.09 -3.19 17.91
CA ALA A 95 1.53 -4.53 18.10
C ALA A 95 0.03 -4.61 17.73
N THR A 96 -0.73 -3.53 17.92
CA THR A 96 -2.15 -3.47 17.54
C THR A 96 -2.29 -3.57 16.02
N ASP A 97 -1.50 -2.81 15.27
CA ASP A 97 -1.47 -2.86 13.81
C ASP A 97 -1.06 -4.24 13.29
N HIS A 98 -0.13 -4.91 13.97
CA HIS A 98 0.20 -6.30 13.66
C HIS A 98 -0.98 -7.24 13.87
N ALA A 99 -1.71 -7.11 14.99
CA ALA A 99 -2.88 -7.94 15.31
C ALA A 99 -4.04 -7.71 14.32
N THR A 100 -4.20 -6.49 13.81
CA THR A 100 -5.25 -6.14 12.82
C THR A 100 -4.77 -6.23 11.37
N ALA A 101 -3.54 -6.66 11.13
CA ALA A 101 -2.89 -6.67 9.81
C ALA A 101 -2.86 -5.29 9.10
N THR A 102 -2.85 -4.20 9.86
CA THR A 102 -2.77 -2.83 9.34
C THR A 102 -1.34 -2.51 8.94
N LEU A 103 -1.05 -2.53 7.64
CA LEU A 103 0.28 -2.18 7.15
C LEU A 103 0.62 -0.71 7.38
N ASN A 104 1.88 -0.46 7.74
CA ASN A 104 2.48 0.86 7.72
C ASN A 104 2.35 1.47 6.30
N PRO A 105 1.75 2.67 6.15
CA PRO A 105 1.65 3.33 4.85
C PRO A 105 3.01 3.54 4.16
N ALA A 106 4.07 3.81 4.92
CA ALA A 106 5.42 3.94 4.38
C ALA A 106 5.94 2.61 3.82
N TYR A 107 5.69 1.50 4.52
CA TYR A 107 6.02 0.16 4.03
C TYR A 107 5.24 -0.17 2.76
N ARG A 108 3.93 0.13 2.68
CA ARG A 108 3.15 -0.10 1.45
C ARG A 108 3.76 0.64 0.26
N LYS A 109 4.08 1.92 0.40
CA LYS A 109 4.66 2.73 -0.68
C LYS A 109 6.02 2.20 -1.11
N TRP A 110 6.88 1.88 -0.15
CA TRP A 110 8.19 1.28 -0.41
C TRP A 110 8.04 -0.07 -1.13
N HIS A 111 7.21 -0.97 -0.61
CA HIS A 111 6.99 -2.30 -1.18
C HIS A 111 6.39 -2.21 -2.58
N GLN A 112 5.46 -1.29 -2.83
CA GLN A 112 4.92 -1.08 -4.17
C GLN A 112 6.02 -0.71 -5.18
N LYS A 113 6.89 0.25 -4.83
CA LYS A 113 8.01 0.66 -5.70
C LYS A 113 9.02 -0.47 -5.93
N ASP A 114 9.39 -1.18 -4.87
CA ASP A 114 10.30 -2.33 -4.94
C ASP A 114 9.74 -3.42 -5.88
N GLN A 115 8.46 -3.79 -5.71
CA GLN A 115 7.83 -4.81 -6.54
C GLN A 115 7.67 -4.38 -8.00
N MET A 116 7.46 -3.09 -8.25
CA MET A 116 7.46 -2.54 -9.60
C MET A 116 8.84 -2.68 -10.24
N LEU A 117 9.91 -2.28 -9.55
CA LEU A 117 11.28 -2.45 -10.03
C LEU A 117 11.63 -3.93 -10.26
N LEU A 118 11.27 -4.80 -9.32
CA LEU A 118 11.47 -6.25 -9.42
C LEU A 118 10.78 -6.81 -10.67
N SER A 119 9.49 -6.49 -10.85
CA SER A 119 8.72 -6.96 -12.00
C SER A 119 9.32 -6.49 -13.34
N TRP A 120 9.81 -5.25 -13.39
CA TRP A 120 10.47 -4.74 -14.57
C TRP A 120 11.81 -5.44 -14.83
N LEU A 121 12.66 -5.57 -13.81
CA LEU A 121 13.95 -6.26 -13.91
C LEU A 121 13.76 -7.67 -14.47
N GLN A 122 12.76 -8.42 -14.00
CA GLN A 122 12.42 -9.75 -14.51
C GLN A 122 12.12 -9.76 -16.02
N THR A 123 11.50 -8.71 -16.57
CA THR A 123 11.28 -8.61 -18.04
C THR A 123 12.58 -8.46 -18.84
N THR A 124 13.63 -7.96 -18.20
CA THR A 124 14.96 -7.73 -18.79
C THR A 124 15.85 -8.96 -18.76
N LEU A 125 15.43 -10.05 -18.10
CA LEU A 125 16.19 -11.30 -17.98
C LEU A 125 15.73 -12.33 -19.02
N THR A 126 16.63 -13.21 -19.47
CA THR A 126 16.21 -14.42 -20.20
C THR A 126 15.57 -15.43 -19.25
N SER A 127 14.82 -16.40 -19.80
CA SER A 127 14.19 -17.48 -19.03
C SER A 127 15.18 -18.28 -18.20
N GLU A 128 16.38 -18.53 -18.74
CA GLU A 128 17.42 -19.34 -18.11
C GLU A 128 18.05 -18.64 -16.91
N ILE A 129 18.19 -17.31 -16.98
CA ILE A 129 18.66 -16.50 -15.86
C ILE A 129 17.55 -16.37 -14.83
N LEU A 130 16.33 -16.02 -15.24
CA LEU A 130 15.19 -15.85 -14.35
C LEU A 130 14.92 -17.12 -13.51
N ALA A 131 15.09 -18.31 -14.11
CA ALA A 131 14.93 -19.59 -13.42
C ALA A 131 15.91 -19.80 -12.24
N ARG A 132 17.05 -19.11 -12.21
CA ARG A 132 18.03 -19.19 -11.11
C ARG A 132 17.66 -18.30 -9.92
N PHE A 133 16.86 -17.27 -10.16
CA PHE A 133 16.40 -16.30 -9.17
C PHE A 133 14.93 -16.55 -8.76
N LEU A 134 14.47 -17.80 -8.91
CA LEU A 134 13.15 -18.19 -8.41
C LEU A 134 13.10 -18.00 -6.89
N GLY A 135 12.14 -17.18 -6.44
CA GLY A 135 11.94 -16.89 -5.03
C GLY A 135 12.56 -15.59 -4.54
N SER A 136 13.24 -14.81 -5.40
CA SER A 136 13.61 -13.42 -5.08
C SER A 136 12.35 -12.63 -4.72
N ARG A 137 12.35 -12.01 -3.55
CA ARG A 137 11.18 -11.30 -3.00
C ARG A 137 11.30 -9.80 -3.17
N THR A 138 12.52 -9.30 -3.28
CA THR A 138 12.83 -7.88 -3.45
C THR A 138 13.68 -7.68 -4.70
N SER A 139 13.69 -6.46 -5.21
CA SER A 139 14.58 -6.09 -6.32
C SER A 139 16.06 -6.26 -5.94
N GLN A 140 16.41 -6.01 -4.68
CA GLN A 140 17.72 -6.30 -4.10
C GLN A 140 18.11 -7.79 -4.19
N ASP A 141 17.18 -8.71 -3.93
CA ASP A 141 17.46 -10.16 -4.00
C ASP A 141 17.73 -10.64 -5.44
N LEU A 142 17.27 -9.90 -6.44
CA LEU A 142 17.44 -10.23 -7.85
C LEU A 142 18.67 -9.55 -8.47
N TRP A 143 19.06 -8.38 -7.96
CA TRP A 143 20.19 -7.57 -8.45
C TRP A 143 21.56 -8.19 -8.16
#